data_AF-A0A7C4VZ54-F1
#
_entry.id   AF-A0A7C4VZ54-F1
#
_cell.length_a   1.000
_cell.length_b   1.000
_cell.length_c   1.000
_cell.angle_alpha   90.00
_cell.angle_beta   90.00
_cell.angle_gamma   90.00
#
_symmetry.space_group_name_H-M   'P 1'
#
loop_
_entity.id
_entity.type
_entity.pdbx_description
1 polymer ?
#
loop_
_entity_poly.entity_id
_entity_poly.type
_entity_poly.pdbx_seq_one_letter_code
_entity_poly.pdbx_strand_id
1 'polypeptide(L)'
;SLVHDDLPAIDNDDYRRGRLTTHKVFGEGEAILIGDALFSLAFQVLSDLKIEDSLKIGIFKILTKATADLVAGEFLDIKKKNFTKEEYEKMIKKKTAALFRAIFQIAALLLNLKDKNIEKWTVYGEDYGSLFQIEDDIKDKEEIPFLGELKRKYEKRLKNGFNEN
;
A
#
# COMPACT_ATOMS: atom_id res chain seq x y z
N SER A 1 3.29 -4.66 -7.68
CA SER A 1 1.91 -4.71 -7.18
C SER A 1 1.01 -4.86 -8.40
N LEU A 2 -0.04 -4.06 -8.64
CA LEU A 2 -1.07 -4.28 -9.67
C LEU A 2 -0.77 -5.23 -10.85
N VAL A 3 0.25 -4.96 -11.68
CA VAL A 3 0.62 -5.84 -12.81
C VAL A 3 0.92 -7.27 -12.38
N HIS A 4 1.66 -7.43 -11.28
CA HIS A 4 1.95 -8.73 -10.67
C HIS A 4 0.73 -9.29 -9.94
N ASP A 5 -0.01 -8.46 -9.20
CA ASP A 5 -1.20 -8.89 -8.44
C ASP A 5 -2.23 -9.55 -9.38
N ASP A 6 -2.40 -9.00 -10.59
CA ASP A 6 -3.28 -9.53 -11.64
C ASP A 6 -2.88 -10.92 -12.18
N LEU A 7 -1.67 -11.42 -11.92
CA LEU A 7 -1.18 -12.67 -12.53
C LEU A 7 -2.02 -13.88 -12.11
N PRO A 8 -2.08 -14.95 -12.95
CA PRO A 8 -2.81 -16.18 -12.62
C PRO A 8 -2.42 -16.84 -11.30
N ALA A 9 -1.17 -16.64 -10.85
CA ALA A 9 -0.65 -17.19 -9.61
C ALA A 9 -1.03 -16.37 -8.35
N ILE A 10 -1.59 -15.17 -8.50
CA ILE A 10 -1.98 -14.28 -7.40
C ILE A 10 -3.49 -14.10 -7.40
N ASP A 11 -4.04 -13.13 -8.14
CA ASP A 11 -5.50 -12.88 -8.17
C ASP A 11 -6.18 -13.49 -9.40
N ASN A 12 -5.42 -13.78 -10.46
CA ASN A 12 -5.93 -14.28 -11.74
C ASN A 12 -7.04 -13.39 -12.35
N ASP A 13 -6.86 -12.07 -12.24
CA ASP A 13 -7.82 -11.09 -12.72
C ASP A 13 -7.73 -10.92 -14.25
N ASP A 14 -8.85 -11.16 -14.94
CA ASP A 14 -8.93 -10.94 -16.38
C ASP A 14 -9.00 -9.43 -16.73
N TYR A 15 -9.55 -8.62 -15.84
CA TYR A 15 -9.80 -7.19 -16.08
C TYR A 15 -9.34 -6.32 -14.91
N ARG A 16 -8.70 -5.20 -15.24
CA ARG A 16 -8.45 -4.09 -14.30
C ARG A 16 -8.96 -2.79 -14.90
N ARG A 17 -9.81 -2.09 -14.13
CA ARG A 17 -10.41 -0.79 -14.52
C ARG A 17 -11.10 -0.84 -15.91
N GLY A 18 -11.84 -1.92 -16.18
CA GLY A 18 -12.61 -2.10 -17.41
C GLY A 18 -11.78 -2.44 -18.65
N ARG A 19 -10.49 -2.78 -18.49
CA ARG A 19 -9.60 -3.22 -19.56
C ARG A 19 -8.95 -4.55 -19.19
N LEU A 20 -8.55 -5.33 -20.19
CA LEU A 20 -7.79 -6.55 -19.97
C LEU A 20 -6.49 -6.25 -19.21
N THR A 21 -6.15 -7.11 -18.26
CA THR A 21 -4.91 -7.01 -17.49
C THR A 21 -3.68 -7.27 -18.36
N THR A 22 -2.50 -6.89 -17.88
CA THR A 22 -1.24 -6.99 -18.65
C THR A 22 -0.97 -8.41 -19.14
N HIS A 23 -1.28 -9.43 -18.33
CA HIS A 23 -1.03 -10.82 -18.70
C HIS A 23 -2.04 -11.36 -19.73
N LYS A 24 -3.29 -10.85 -19.72
CA LYS A 24 -4.28 -11.10 -20.78
C LYS A 24 -3.94 -10.38 -22.08
N VAL A 25 -3.35 -9.19 -21.92
CA VAL A 25 -2.54 -8.40 -22.85
C VAL A 25 -1.57 -9.20 -23.72
N PHE A 26 -0.47 -9.50 -23.04
CA PHE A 26 0.82 -9.75 -23.63
C PHE A 26 1.38 -11.12 -23.27
N GLY A 27 0.75 -11.85 -22.34
CA GLY A 27 1.27 -13.07 -21.76
C GLY A 27 1.80 -12.89 -20.33
N GLU A 28 1.89 -14.00 -19.61
CA GLU A 28 2.35 -14.04 -18.22
C GLU A 28 3.83 -13.63 -18.09
N GLY A 29 4.71 -14.14 -18.97
CA GLY A 29 6.14 -13.83 -18.94
C GLY A 29 6.40 -12.33 -19.12
N GLU A 30 5.72 -11.71 -20.07
CA GLU A 30 5.78 -10.28 -20.35
C GLU A 30 5.25 -9.47 -19.16
N ALA A 31 4.14 -9.88 -18.55
CA ALA A 31 3.58 -9.20 -17.38
C ALA A 31 4.54 -9.23 -16.17
N ILE A 32 5.20 -10.37 -15.91
CA ILE A 32 6.23 -10.49 -14.86
C ILE A 32 7.35 -9.48 -15.11
N LEU A 33 7.93 -9.48 -16.32
CA LEU A 33 9.05 -8.59 -16.68
C LEU A 33 8.65 -7.11 -16.68
N ILE A 34 7.42 -6.78 -17.06
CA ILE A 34 6.90 -5.41 -16.98
C ILE A 34 6.81 -4.94 -15.52
N GLY A 35 6.31 -5.79 -14.63
CA GLY A 35 6.26 -5.45 -13.19
C GLY A 35 7.66 -5.23 -12.61
N ASP A 36 8.64 -6.06 -12.98
CA ASP A 36 10.04 -5.90 -12.57
C ASP A 36 10.66 -4.61 -13.12
N ALA A 37 10.39 -4.30 -14.39
CA ALA A 37 10.85 -3.08 -15.03
C ALA A 37 10.26 -1.82 -14.38
N LEU A 38 8.97 -1.81 -14.06
CA LEU A 38 8.31 -0.70 -13.36
C LEU A 38 8.86 -0.53 -11.94
N PHE A 39 9.14 -1.63 -11.24
CA PHE A 39 9.74 -1.58 -9.91
C PHE A 39 11.16 -1.00 -9.95
N SER A 40 11.98 -1.43 -10.92
CA SER A 40 13.32 -0.88 -11.15
C SER A 40 13.27 0.61 -11.51
N LEU A 41 12.36 0.99 -12.42
CA LEU A 41 12.16 2.37 -12.86
C LEU A 41 11.83 3.31 -11.70
N ALA A 42 11.08 2.86 -10.69
CA ALA A 42 10.76 3.68 -9.53
C ALA A 42 12.03 4.14 -8.77
N PHE A 43 13.04 3.28 -8.65
CA PHE A 43 14.32 3.64 -8.01
C PHE A 43 15.21 4.48 -8.92
N GLN A 44 15.14 4.28 -10.24
CA GLN A 44 15.82 5.14 -11.20
C GLN A 44 15.25 6.58 -11.14
N VAL A 45 13.92 6.72 -11.10
CA VAL A 45 13.27 8.03 -10.93
C VAL A 45 13.72 8.70 -9.63
N LEU A 46 13.84 7.93 -8.54
CA LEU A 46 14.35 8.45 -7.27
C LEU A 46 15.81 8.89 -7.36
N SER A 47 16.69 8.11 -8.01
CA SER A 47 18.10 8.47 -8.15
C SER A 47 18.31 9.74 -8.97
N ASP A 48 17.45 9.97 -9.96
CA ASP A 48 17.53 11.10 -10.89
C ASP A 48 16.94 12.41 -10.32
N LEU A 49 16.32 12.37 -9.12
CA LEU A 49 15.80 13.57 -8.48
C LEU A 49 16.91 14.59 -8.20
N LYS A 50 16.62 15.87 -8.49
CA LYS A 50 17.52 17.00 -8.20
C LYS A 50 17.22 17.60 -6.83
N ILE A 51 17.44 16.81 -5.79
CA ILE A 51 17.29 17.19 -4.37
C ILE A 51 18.56 16.84 -3.59
N GLU A 52 18.65 17.25 -2.32
CA GLU A 52 19.76 16.86 -1.44
C GLU A 52 19.88 15.34 -1.30
N ASP A 53 21.11 14.81 -1.30
CA ASP A 53 21.35 13.36 -1.21
C ASP A 53 20.85 12.78 0.13
N SER A 54 20.87 13.56 1.22
CA SER A 54 20.28 13.22 2.51
C SER A 54 18.78 12.89 2.39
N LEU A 55 18.03 13.72 1.64
CA LEU A 55 16.60 13.52 1.36
C LEU A 55 16.39 12.30 0.48
N LYS A 56 17.20 12.10 -0.58
CA LYS A 56 17.11 10.89 -1.43
C LYS A 56 17.28 9.61 -0.61
N ILE A 57 18.29 9.57 0.26
CA ILE A 57 18.54 8.43 1.16
C ILE A 57 17.36 8.21 2.11
N GLY A 58 16.78 9.29 2.66
CA GLY A 58 15.59 9.20 3.51
C GLY A 58 14.39 8.61 2.77
N ILE A 59 14.09 9.12 1.57
CA ILE A 59 13.02 8.61 0.70
C ILE A 59 13.27 7.16 0.32
N PHE A 60 14.50 6.80 -0.05
CA PHE A 60 14.88 5.43 -0.38
C PHE A 60 14.61 4.46 0.77
N LYS A 61 14.98 4.84 2.00
CA LYS A 61 14.69 4.02 3.21
C LYS A 61 13.19 3.84 3.44
N ILE A 62 12.40 4.90 3.26
CA ILE A 62 10.95 4.85 3.42
C ILE A 62 10.32 3.92 2.36
N LEU A 63 10.67 4.12 1.08
CA LEU A 63 10.11 3.34 -0.03
C LEU A 63 10.49 1.86 0.07
N THR A 64 11.77 1.54 0.29
CA THR A 64 12.21 0.14 0.41
C THR A 64 11.55 -0.59 1.57
N LYS A 65 11.34 0.08 2.71
CA LYS A 65 10.58 -0.49 3.82
C LYS A 65 9.12 -0.74 3.44
N ALA A 66 8.48 0.20 2.77
CA ALA A 66 7.09 0.10 2.37
C ALA A 66 6.87 -0.99 1.31
N THR A 67 7.77 -1.12 0.34
CA THR A 67 7.70 -2.18 -0.68
C THR A 67 7.94 -3.56 -0.07
N ALA A 68 8.84 -3.68 0.91
CA ALA A 68 9.00 -4.93 1.65
C ALA A 68 7.76 -5.28 2.49
N ASP A 69 7.13 -4.28 3.11
CA ASP A 69 5.86 -4.50 3.81
C ASP A 69 4.74 -4.89 2.84
N LEU A 70 4.63 -4.26 1.67
CA LEU A 70 3.65 -4.60 0.63
C LEU A 70 3.76 -6.08 0.24
N VAL A 71 4.96 -6.54 -0.13
CA VAL A 71 5.18 -7.95 -0.52
C VAL A 71 4.85 -8.91 0.63
N ALA A 72 5.21 -8.53 1.87
CA ALA A 72 4.84 -9.33 3.04
C ALA A 72 3.33 -9.35 3.29
N GLY A 73 2.61 -8.27 2.98
CA GLY A 73 1.15 -8.19 3.03
C GLY A 73 0.52 -9.09 1.98
N GLU A 74 0.98 -9.00 0.74
CA GLU A 74 0.54 -9.84 -0.38
C GLU A 74 0.68 -11.33 -0.05
N PHE A 75 1.82 -11.71 0.54
CA PHE A 75 2.05 -13.08 0.97
C PHE A 75 1.11 -13.57 2.08
N LEU A 76 0.70 -12.68 2.98
CA LEU A 76 -0.30 -13.01 4.01
C LEU A 76 -1.68 -13.21 3.39
N ASP A 77 -1.98 -12.46 2.33
CA ASP A 77 -3.27 -12.46 1.66
C ASP A 77 -3.48 -13.73 0.82
N ILE A 78 -2.53 -14.06 -0.07
CA ILE A 78 -2.56 -15.26 -0.93
C ILE A 78 -2.81 -16.55 -0.14
N LYS A 79 -2.30 -16.62 1.10
CA LYS A 79 -2.32 -17.84 1.90
C LYS A 79 -3.62 -18.09 2.65
N LYS A 80 -4.51 -17.09 2.79
CA LYS A 80 -5.53 -17.15 3.85
C LYS A 80 -6.89 -16.64 3.39
N LYS A 81 -7.90 -17.52 3.50
CA LYS A 81 -9.31 -17.20 3.20
C LYS A 81 -10.12 -16.78 4.42
N ASN A 82 -9.69 -17.17 5.63
CA ASN A 82 -10.40 -16.91 6.88
C ASN A 82 -9.49 -16.20 7.86
N PHE A 83 -9.55 -14.87 7.89
CA PHE A 83 -8.75 -14.07 8.80
C PHE A 83 -9.40 -13.95 10.18
N THR A 84 -8.62 -14.01 11.26
CA THR A 84 -9.01 -13.30 12.49
C THR A 84 -8.92 -11.80 12.25
N LYS A 85 -9.55 -11.02 13.13
CA LYS A 85 -9.49 -9.56 13.06
C LYS A 85 -8.05 -9.05 13.15
N GLU A 86 -7.22 -9.58 14.05
CA GLU A 86 -5.83 -9.14 14.16
C GLU A 86 -5.02 -9.48 12.91
N GLU A 87 -5.26 -10.64 12.31
CA GLU A 87 -4.56 -11.09 11.11
C GLU A 87 -4.91 -10.24 9.90
N TYR A 88 -6.20 -9.94 9.72
CA TYR A 88 -6.66 -9.05 8.67
C TYR A 88 -6.11 -7.64 8.85
N GLU A 89 -6.17 -7.07 10.06
CA GLU A 89 -5.59 -5.75 10.33
C GLU A 89 -4.08 -5.73 10.04
N LYS A 90 -3.35 -6.80 10.37
CA LYS A 90 -1.92 -6.93 10.05
C LYS A 90 -1.67 -7.03 8.55
N MET A 91 -2.52 -7.75 7.82
CA MET A 91 -2.45 -7.90 6.37
C MET A 91 -2.66 -6.55 5.67
N ILE A 92 -3.78 -5.86 5.92
CA ILE A 92 -4.09 -4.59 5.24
C ILE A 92 -3.07 -3.48 5.55
N LYS A 93 -2.53 -3.46 6.78
CA LYS A 93 -1.48 -2.52 7.19
C LYS A 93 -0.20 -2.68 6.36
N LYS A 94 0.04 -3.90 5.89
CA LYS A 94 1.20 -4.27 5.10
C LYS A 94 0.93 -4.15 3.60
N LYS A 95 -0.11 -4.80 3.10
CA LYS A 95 -0.45 -4.88 1.67
C LYS A 95 -0.72 -3.48 1.10
N THR A 96 -1.60 -2.72 1.75
CA THR A 96 -2.13 -1.47 1.19
C THR A 96 -1.66 -0.25 1.96
N ALA A 97 -1.75 -0.29 3.29
CA ALA A 97 -1.45 0.89 4.10
C ALA A 97 0.04 1.28 4.11
N ALA A 98 0.96 0.36 3.83
CA ALA A 98 2.39 0.63 3.84
C ALA A 98 2.79 1.70 2.81
N LEU A 99 2.23 1.67 1.60
CA LEU A 99 2.49 2.68 0.57
C LEU A 99 1.83 4.02 0.89
N PHE A 100 0.60 4.02 1.44
CA PHE A 100 -0.02 5.26 1.91
C PHE A 100 0.84 5.91 3.01
N ARG A 101 1.21 5.15 4.04
CA ARG A 101 2.14 5.58 5.09
C ARG A 101 3.42 6.17 4.51
N ALA A 102 4.02 5.50 3.52
CA ALA A 102 5.24 5.99 2.87
C ALA A 102 5.05 7.35 2.20
N ILE A 103 3.94 7.58 1.49
CA ILE A 103 3.64 8.87 0.85
C ILE A 103 3.60 9.99 1.89
N PHE A 104 2.92 9.78 3.02
CA PHE A 104 2.86 10.78 4.10
C PHE A 104 4.21 11.00 4.78
N GLN A 105 5.01 9.95 4.98
CA GLN A 105 6.38 10.05 5.52
C GLN A 105 7.30 10.84 4.58
N ILE A 106 7.23 10.57 3.28
CA ILE A 106 8.00 11.28 2.26
C ILE A 106 7.61 12.76 2.22
N ALA A 107 6.31 13.06 2.25
CA ALA A 107 5.83 14.45 2.29
C ALA A 107 6.32 15.18 3.54
N ALA A 108 6.24 14.55 4.72
CA ALA A 108 6.72 15.14 5.97
C ALA A 108 8.24 15.37 5.95
N LEU A 109 9.01 14.45 5.37
CA LEU A 109 10.45 14.58 5.18
C LEU A 109 10.80 15.74 4.25
N LEU A 110 10.13 15.85 3.09
CA LEU A 110 10.36 16.93 2.13
C LEU A 110 9.99 18.31 2.68
N LEU A 111 8.99 18.39 3.56
CA LEU A 111 8.59 19.62 4.25
C LEU A 111 9.43 19.93 5.50
N ASN A 112 10.45 19.10 5.80
CA ASN A 112 11.31 19.23 6.98
C ASN A 112 10.51 19.40 8.29
N LEU A 113 9.44 18.62 8.44
CA LEU A 113 8.62 18.66 9.65
C LEU A 113 9.40 18.07 10.83
N LYS A 114 9.18 18.59 12.04
CA LYS A 114 9.76 18.04 13.28
C LYS A 114 9.25 16.61 13.54
N ASP A 115 10.03 15.80 14.24
CA ASP A 115 9.75 14.37 14.51
C ASP A 115 8.31 14.07 14.98
N LYS A 116 7.77 14.88 15.91
CA LYS A 116 6.40 14.71 16.41
C LYS A 116 5.34 14.82 15.31
N ASN A 117 5.59 15.63 14.29
CA ASN A 117 4.69 15.78 13.15
C ASN A 117 4.86 14.62 12.15
N ILE A 118 6.08 14.10 11.97
CA ILE A 118 6.35 12.94 11.11
C ILE A 118 5.57 11.71 11.61
N GLU A 119 5.58 11.46 12.93
CA GLU A 119 4.83 10.33 13.50
C GLU A 119 3.32 10.50 13.31
N LYS A 120 2.79 11.71 13.53
CA LYS A 120 1.37 12.04 13.30
C LYS A 120 0.95 11.73 11.86
N TRP A 121 1.75 12.15 10.87
CA TRP A 121 1.48 11.86 9.46
C TRP A 121 1.69 10.40 9.09
N THR A 122 2.61 9.70 9.76
CA THR A 122 2.83 8.26 9.61
C THR A 122 1.60 7.47 10.02
N VAL A 123 1.08 7.75 11.23
CA VAL A 123 -0.15 7.10 11.74
C VAL A 123 -1.34 7.44 10.86
N TYR A 124 -1.46 8.70 10.44
CA TYR A 124 -2.54 9.12 9.53
C TYR A 124 -2.51 8.35 8.21
N GLY A 125 -1.34 8.24 7.58
CA GLY A 125 -1.20 7.50 6.32
C GLY A 125 -1.50 6.02 6.45
N GLU A 126 -1.08 5.38 7.54
CA GLU A 126 -1.42 3.98 7.81
C GLU A 126 -2.93 3.80 8.04
N ASP A 127 -3.56 4.70 8.80
CA ASP A 127 -5.00 4.61 9.06
C ASP A 127 -5.83 4.88 7.80
N TYR A 128 -5.40 5.83 6.97
CA TYR A 128 -6.03 6.15 5.70
C TYR A 128 -5.95 4.96 4.74
N GLY A 129 -4.76 4.38 4.57
CA GLY A 129 -4.59 3.23 3.70
C GLY A 129 -5.29 1.96 4.21
N SER A 130 -5.40 1.79 5.53
CA SER A 130 -6.17 0.69 6.13
C SER A 130 -7.67 0.87 5.86
N LEU A 131 -8.20 2.09 6.03
CA LEU A 131 -9.59 2.39 5.71
C LEU A 131 -9.87 2.19 4.21
N PHE A 132 -8.94 2.61 3.35
CA PHE A 132 -9.06 2.42 1.90
C PHE A 132 -9.25 0.95 1.53
N GLN A 133 -8.43 0.04 2.08
CA GLN A 133 -8.58 -1.40 1.82
C GLN A 133 -9.90 -1.95 2.36
N ILE A 134 -10.30 -1.55 3.57
CA ILE A 134 -11.57 -1.98 4.16
C ILE A 134 -12.76 -1.55 3.28
N GLU A 135 -12.70 -0.35 2.70
CA GLU A 135 -13.74 0.11 1.78
C GLU A 135 -13.75 -0.64 0.44
N ASP A 136 -12.58 -1.08 -0.03
CA ASP A 136 -12.43 -1.91 -1.22
C ASP A 136 -13.07 -3.29 -1.00
N ASP A 137 -12.68 -3.99 0.07
CA ASP A 137 -13.21 -5.31 0.41
C ASP A 137 -14.74 -5.28 0.64
N ILE A 138 -15.28 -4.19 1.21
CA ILE A 138 -16.73 -4.00 1.33
C ILE A 138 -17.40 -3.84 -0.04
N LYS A 139 -16.79 -3.11 -0.98
CA LYS A 139 -17.33 -2.92 -2.34
C LYS A 139 -17.26 -4.22 -3.14
N ASP A 140 -16.21 -4.98 -2.94
CA ASP A 140 -15.99 -6.28 -3.58
C ASP A 140 -16.81 -7.41 -2.94
N LYS A 141 -17.53 -7.09 -1.84
CA LYS A 141 -18.45 -7.97 -1.11
C LYS A 141 -17.74 -9.17 -0.48
N GLU A 142 -16.52 -8.95 -0.01
CA GLU A 142 -15.76 -9.94 0.76
C GLU A 142 -16.54 -10.36 2.01
N GLU A 143 -16.58 -11.68 2.27
CA GLU A 143 -17.33 -12.26 3.40
C GLU A 143 -16.54 -12.21 4.72
N ILE A 144 -16.03 -11.02 5.08
CA ILE A 144 -15.25 -10.78 6.28
C ILE A 144 -16.15 -10.15 7.38
N PRO A 145 -16.48 -10.87 8.47
CA PRO A 145 -17.56 -10.46 9.39
C PRO A 145 -17.35 -9.13 10.13
N PHE A 146 -16.09 -8.70 10.27
CA PHE A 146 -15.71 -7.54 11.08
C PHE A 146 -15.36 -6.29 10.28
N LEU A 147 -15.53 -6.28 8.95
CA LEU A 147 -15.21 -5.11 8.10
C LEU A 147 -15.94 -3.84 8.54
N GLY A 148 -17.24 -3.93 8.82
CA GLY A 148 -18.03 -2.78 9.27
C GLY A 148 -17.58 -2.23 10.64
N GLU A 149 -17.06 -3.09 11.52
CA GLU A 149 -16.49 -2.67 12.80
C GLU A 149 -15.15 -1.94 12.60
N LEU A 150 -14.27 -2.52 11.78
CA LEU A 150 -12.98 -1.92 11.46
C LEU A 150 -13.14 -0.59 10.73
N LYS A 151 -14.07 -0.49 9.78
CA LYS A 151 -14.40 0.78 9.10
C LYS A 151 -14.66 1.90 10.12
N ARG A 152 -15.58 1.68 11.06
CA ARG A 152 -15.92 2.67 12.10
C ARG A 152 -14.71 3.00 12.99
N LYS A 153 -13.89 2.00 13.33
CA LYS A 153 -12.65 2.19 14.11
C LYS A 153 -11.70 3.16 13.39
N TYR A 154 -11.39 2.91 12.12
CA TYR A 154 -10.45 3.73 11.35
C TYR A 154 -11.02 5.10 11.01
N GLU A 155 -12.31 5.22 10.69
CA GLU A 155 -12.98 6.53 10.52
C GLU A 155 -12.87 7.39 11.79
N LYS A 156 -13.08 6.80 12.98
CA LYS A 156 -12.94 7.53 14.25
C LYS A 156 -11.50 7.97 14.49
N ARG A 157 -10.52 7.12 14.21
CA ARG A 157 -9.09 7.46 14.35
C ARG A 157 -8.70 8.62 13.42
N LEU A 158 -9.13 8.58 12.16
CA LEU A 158 -8.86 9.65 11.19
C LEU A 158 -9.53 10.98 11.58
N LYS A 159 -10.76 10.95 12.12
CA LYS A 159 -11.43 12.15 12.64
C LYS A 159 -10.70 12.74 13.85
N ASN A 160 -10.25 11.89 14.78
CA ASN A 160 -9.61 12.34 16.01
C ASN A 160 -8.17 12.80 15.80
N GLY A 161 -7.44 12.19 14.85
CA GLY A 161 -6.03 12.49 14.57
C GLY A 161 -5.75 13.95 14.18
N PHE A 162 -6.75 14.70 13.71
CA PHE A 162 -6.61 16.13 13.39
C PHE A 162 -7.17 17.09 14.46
N ASN A 163 -7.95 16.59 15.42
CA ASN A 163 -8.64 17.44 16.41
C ASN A 163 -7.79 17.72 17.67
N GLU A 164 -6.59 17.16 17.77
CA GLU A 164 -5.60 17.56 18.77
C GLU A 164 -4.74 18.70 18.19
N ASN A 165 -5.25 19.93 18.34
CA ASN A 165 -4.53 21.20 18.24
C ASN A 165 -5.03 22.13 19.34
#